data_AF-A0A087LY36-F1
#
_entry.id   AF-A0A087LY36-F1
#
_cell.length_a   1.000
_cell.length_b   1.000
_cell.length_c   1.000
_cell.angle_alpha   90.00
_cell.angle_beta   90.00
_cell.angle_gamma   90.00
#
_symmetry.space_group_name_H-M   'P 1'
#
loop_
_entity.id
_entity.type
_entity.pdbx_description
1 polymer ?
#
loop_
_entity_poly.entity_id
_entity_poly.type
_entity_poly.pdbx_seq_one_letter_code
_entity_poly.pdbx_strand_id
1 'polypeptide(L)'
;MALAHGGRLQVPIVEYASGDLTEAKFYAGQGSAAEFAVFPYLNHGPFIQALADRFFDKGPLPETLWTAMVWMHAETTFDEIRFFTGMTALEAIIESQLGERRGTIIPKQTFAPLRSAIDQVIDGADGLSKEAMAILKGRIAGINSKSFGEKIDALFDEYGISRADFDGPTIVGLVRLRNEIVHRGTIPGDSSIWPQIILVRELITRILLSEIGFVGHYDCYISERHMRAFPECVPISD
;
A
#
# COMPACT_ATOMS: atom_id res chain seq x y z
N MET A 1 16.68 -10.66 30.45
CA MET A 1 17.25 -11.92 29.92
C MET A 1 16.13 -12.63 29.16
N ALA A 2 16.08 -12.48 27.83
CA ALA A 2 15.03 -13.08 27.02
C ALA A 2 15.65 -14.14 26.09
N LEU A 3 15.99 -15.28 26.67
CA LEU A 3 16.36 -16.51 25.97
C LEU A 3 15.07 -17.25 25.60
N ALA A 4 14.23 -16.70 24.70
CA ALA A 4 13.08 -17.41 24.12
C ALA A 4 12.27 -16.59 23.09
N HIS A 5 12.61 -15.33 22.78
CA HIS A 5 11.96 -14.64 21.66
C HIS A 5 12.65 -15.01 20.35
N GLY A 6 12.36 -16.23 19.86
CA GLY A 6 12.78 -16.76 18.58
C GLY A 6 12.18 -16.05 17.36
N GLY A 7 11.76 -14.79 17.48
CA GLY A 7 11.25 -13.99 16.36
C GLY A 7 12.32 -13.52 15.37
N ARG A 8 13.59 -13.90 15.57
CA ARG A 8 14.73 -13.47 14.73
C ARG A 8 15.73 -14.57 14.35
N LEU A 9 15.38 -15.85 14.52
CA LEU A 9 16.18 -16.96 14.00
C LEU A 9 15.77 -17.30 12.56
N GLN A 10 15.85 -16.31 11.66
CA GLN A 10 15.70 -16.52 10.21
C GLN A 10 17.07 -16.77 9.59
N VAL A 11 17.79 -17.77 10.10
CA VAL A 11 19.08 -18.19 9.57
C VAL A 11 18.87 -19.30 8.53
N PRO A 12 19.63 -19.32 7.43
CA PRO A 12 19.63 -20.48 6.54
C PRO A 12 19.98 -21.74 7.33
N ILE A 13 19.17 -22.78 7.16
CA ILE A 13 19.40 -24.10 7.73
C ILE A 13 19.73 -25.04 6.58
N VAL A 14 20.81 -25.81 6.73
CA VAL A 14 21.02 -27.01 5.91
C VAL A 14 20.82 -28.21 6.81
N GLU A 15 19.86 -29.04 6.46
CA GLU A 15 19.58 -30.31 7.12
C GLU A 15 20.19 -31.44 6.28
N TYR A 16 21.02 -32.26 6.91
CA TYR A 16 21.59 -33.46 6.32
C TYR A 16 21.10 -34.67 7.12
N ALA A 17 20.45 -35.60 6.43
CA ALA A 17 19.99 -36.86 7.00
C ALA A 17 20.72 -38.03 6.33
N SER A 18 21.28 -38.93 7.15
CA SER A 18 21.95 -40.16 6.68
C SER A 18 21.75 -41.29 7.67
N GLY A 19 20.84 -42.22 7.34
CA GLY A 19 20.43 -43.29 8.26
C GLY A 19 19.75 -42.69 9.49
N ASP A 20 20.24 -43.06 10.67
CA ASP A 20 19.71 -42.55 11.95
C ASP A 20 20.35 -41.21 12.39
N LEU A 21 21.26 -40.65 11.59
CA LEU A 21 21.90 -39.37 11.88
C LEU A 21 21.14 -38.22 11.19
N THR A 22 20.74 -37.23 11.99
CA THR A 22 20.25 -35.94 11.49
C THR A 22 21.18 -34.85 11.99
N GLU A 23 21.78 -34.09 11.08
CA GLU A 23 22.62 -32.94 11.36
C GLU A 23 21.96 -31.67 10.79
N ALA A 24 21.79 -30.63 11.62
CA ALA A 24 21.32 -29.33 11.19
C ALA A 24 22.43 -28.29 11.37
N LYS A 25 22.83 -27.65 10.28
CA LYS A 25 23.84 -26.59 10.29
C LYS A 25 23.19 -25.24 10.10
N PHE A 26 23.38 -24.36 11.08
CA PHE A 26 22.89 -22.99 11.08
C PHE A 26 23.99 -22.07 10.54
N TYR A 27 23.70 -21.33 9.49
CA TYR A 27 24.64 -20.35 8.95
C TYR A 27 24.39 -18.99 9.60
N ALA A 28 25.45 -18.32 10.05
CA ALA A 28 25.38 -16.93 10.46
C ALA A 28 25.08 -16.06 9.23
N GLY A 29 23.80 -15.85 8.93
CA GLY A 29 23.32 -14.81 8.04
C GLY A 29 22.79 -13.65 8.87
N GLN A 30 22.86 -12.43 8.33
CA GLN A 30 21.85 -11.44 8.72
C GLN A 30 20.54 -12.05 8.25
N GLY A 31 19.66 -12.41 9.20
CA GLY A 31 18.40 -13.04 8.85
C GLY A 31 17.71 -12.23 7.75
N SER A 32 17.14 -12.90 6.75
CA SER A 32 16.27 -12.20 5.81
C SER A 32 15.18 -11.51 6.63
N ALA A 33 14.84 -10.26 6.32
CA ALA A 33 13.79 -9.52 7.03
C ALA A 33 12.53 -10.38 7.25
N ALA A 34 11.79 -10.07 8.32
CA ALA A 34 10.54 -10.72 8.75
C ALA A 34 9.37 -10.50 7.78
N GLU A 35 9.64 -10.49 6.48
CA GLU A 35 8.74 -9.98 5.48
C GLU A 35 8.45 -10.98 4.39
N PHE A 36 7.19 -10.95 3.98
CA PHE A 36 6.61 -11.75 2.91
C PHE A 36 7.28 -11.44 1.58
N ALA A 37 8.07 -12.39 1.09
CA ALA A 37 8.71 -12.30 -0.21
C ALA A 37 7.64 -12.38 -1.30
N VAL A 38 7.62 -11.39 -2.20
CA VAL A 38 6.69 -11.38 -3.34
C VAL A 38 7.09 -12.45 -4.37
N PHE A 39 8.39 -12.73 -4.49
CA PHE A 39 8.88 -13.73 -5.43
C PHE A 39 9.63 -14.84 -4.68
N PRO A 40 9.38 -16.11 -5.02
CA PRO A 40 10.24 -17.21 -4.59
C PRO A 40 11.68 -16.97 -5.07
N TYR A 41 12.67 -17.30 -4.25
CA TYR A 41 14.09 -17.13 -4.59
C TYR A 41 14.51 -17.84 -5.89
N LEU A 42 13.77 -18.89 -6.28
CA LEU A 42 13.99 -19.65 -7.52
C LEU A 42 13.31 -19.02 -8.75
N ASN A 43 12.44 -18.03 -8.58
CA ASN A 43 11.60 -17.45 -9.64
C ASN A 43 11.81 -15.93 -9.82
N HIS A 44 13.04 -15.45 -9.64
CA HIS A 44 13.36 -14.03 -9.82
C HIS A 44 13.52 -13.62 -11.30
N GLY A 45 13.74 -14.56 -12.21
CA GLY A 45 14.01 -14.29 -13.63
C GLY A 45 12.95 -13.38 -14.29
N PRO A 46 11.66 -13.75 -14.25
CA PRO A 46 10.60 -12.93 -14.86
C PRO A 46 10.48 -11.53 -14.25
N PHE A 47 10.69 -11.40 -12.93
CA PHE A 47 10.66 -10.11 -12.24
C PHE A 47 11.83 -9.20 -12.65
N ILE A 48 13.05 -9.74 -12.68
CA ILE A 48 14.25 -9.01 -13.11
C ILE A 48 14.10 -8.55 -14.56
N GLN A 49 13.55 -9.41 -15.42
CA GLN A 49 13.28 -9.06 -16.81
C GLN A 49 12.29 -7.89 -16.92
N ALA A 50 11.15 -7.95 -16.22
CA ALA A 50 10.16 -6.87 -16.21
C ALA A 50 10.74 -5.54 -15.71
N LEU A 51 11.57 -5.58 -14.66
CA LEU A 51 12.29 -4.40 -14.17
C LEU A 51 13.24 -3.82 -15.23
N ALA A 52 14.02 -4.67 -15.89
CA ALA A 52 14.96 -4.24 -16.92
C ALA A 52 14.22 -3.62 -18.12
N ASP A 53 13.17 -4.28 -18.60
CA ASP A 53 12.36 -3.80 -19.72
C ASP A 53 11.73 -2.45 -19.40
N ARG A 54 11.12 -2.31 -18.21
CA ARG A 54 10.58 -1.03 -17.73
C ARG A 54 11.63 0.07 -17.68
N PHE A 55 12.86 -0.25 -17.25
CA PHE A 55 13.96 0.71 -17.19
C PHE A 55 14.34 1.21 -18.59
N PHE A 56 14.46 0.31 -19.57
CA PHE A 56 14.82 0.68 -20.93
C PHE A 56 13.68 1.40 -21.68
N ASP A 57 12.42 1.04 -21.41
CA ASP A 57 11.27 1.59 -22.12
C ASP A 57 10.82 2.95 -21.58
N LYS A 58 10.80 3.11 -20.26
CA LYS A 58 10.18 4.26 -19.57
C LYS A 58 11.13 4.93 -18.56
N GLY A 59 12.39 4.48 -18.47
CA GLY A 59 13.38 5.00 -17.52
C GLY A 59 13.26 4.40 -16.12
N PRO A 60 13.99 4.93 -15.12
CA PRO A 60 13.93 4.43 -13.75
C PRO A 60 12.52 4.51 -13.16
N LEU A 61 12.26 3.68 -12.14
CA LEU A 61 11.04 3.79 -11.35
C LEU A 61 10.93 5.20 -10.73
N PRO A 62 9.72 5.77 -10.65
CA PRO A 62 9.48 7.00 -9.90
C PRO A 62 10.05 6.91 -8.48
N GLU A 63 10.71 7.98 -8.02
CA GLU A 63 11.32 8.05 -6.69
C GLU A 63 10.30 7.80 -5.57
N THR A 64 9.04 8.18 -5.78
CA THR A 64 7.94 7.94 -4.83
C THR A 64 7.63 6.45 -4.66
N LEU A 65 7.66 5.66 -5.74
CA LEU A 65 7.50 4.20 -5.66
C LEU A 65 8.69 3.55 -4.97
N TRP A 66 9.91 4.02 -5.26
CA TRP A 66 11.12 3.54 -4.58
C TRP A 66 11.07 3.83 -3.07
N THR A 67 10.68 5.05 -2.70
CA THR A 67 10.52 5.45 -1.30
C THR A 67 9.46 4.61 -0.60
N ALA A 68 8.32 4.37 -1.26
CA ALA A 68 7.27 3.52 -0.73
C ALA A 68 7.75 2.07 -0.50
N MET A 69 8.54 1.51 -1.43
CA MET A 69 9.17 0.19 -1.23
C MET A 69 10.11 0.17 -0.03
N VAL A 70 10.94 1.21 0.16
CA VAL A 70 11.83 1.31 1.33
C VAL A 70 11.03 1.36 2.64
N TRP A 71 9.93 2.10 2.68
CA TRP A 71 9.05 2.14 3.84
C TRP A 71 8.41 0.78 4.13
N MET A 72 8.02 0.03 3.09
CA MET A 72 7.47 -1.32 3.25
C MET A 72 8.47 -2.32 3.84
N HIS A 73 9.77 -2.04 3.72
CA HIS A 73 10.87 -2.85 4.25
C HIS A 73 11.42 -2.33 5.59
N ALA A 74 10.82 -1.29 6.16
CA ALA A 74 11.29 -0.72 7.41
C ALA A 74 11.07 -1.71 8.56
N GLU A 75 12.16 -2.17 9.18
CA GLU A 75 12.09 -3.07 10.32
C GLU A 75 11.44 -2.37 11.53
N THR A 76 10.31 -2.93 11.99
CA THR A 76 9.66 -2.53 13.24
C THR A 76 9.11 -3.75 13.97
N THR A 77 9.04 -3.66 15.29
CA THR A 77 8.50 -4.69 16.18
C THR A 77 7.00 -4.55 16.42
N PHE A 78 6.39 -3.43 16.01
CA PHE A 78 4.99 -3.11 16.28
C PHE A 78 4.17 -3.18 15.00
N ASP A 79 3.11 -3.97 15.00
CA ASP A 79 2.25 -4.18 13.83
C ASP A 79 1.51 -2.88 13.44
N GLU A 80 1.14 -2.04 14.41
CA GLU A 80 0.55 -0.73 14.16
C GLU A 80 1.47 0.17 13.35
N ILE A 81 2.78 0.13 13.65
CA ILE A 81 3.79 0.88 12.89
C ILE A 81 3.93 0.29 11.48
N ARG A 82 3.89 -1.05 11.33
CA ARG A 82 3.94 -1.70 10.00
C ARG A 82 2.75 -1.27 9.14
N PHE A 83 1.54 -1.36 9.69
CA PHE A 83 0.32 -0.96 9.00
C PHE A 83 0.32 0.52 8.66
N PHE A 84 0.65 1.38 9.63
CA PHE A 84 0.68 2.83 9.41
C PHE A 84 1.71 3.22 8.34
N THR A 85 2.90 2.60 8.39
CA THR A 85 3.94 2.82 7.38
C THR A 85 3.48 2.36 5.99
N GLY A 86 2.82 1.19 5.90
CA GLY A 86 2.23 0.71 4.65
C GLY A 86 1.12 1.61 4.10
N MET A 87 0.24 2.12 4.98
CA MET A 87 -0.81 3.06 4.57
C MET A 87 -0.20 4.39 4.10
N THR A 88 0.84 4.89 4.77
CA THR A 88 1.58 6.09 4.35
C THR A 88 2.25 5.87 2.99
N ALA A 89 2.85 4.70 2.77
CA ALA A 89 3.42 4.32 1.48
C ALA A 89 2.35 4.31 0.38
N LEU A 90 1.20 3.69 0.64
CA LEU A 90 0.08 3.67 -0.29
C LEU A 90 -0.44 5.08 -0.60
N GLU A 91 -0.57 5.96 0.41
CA GLU A 91 -0.93 7.37 0.24
C GLU A 91 0.06 8.09 -0.68
N ALA A 92 1.36 7.95 -0.44
CA ALA A 92 2.40 8.57 -1.28
C ALA A 92 2.37 8.05 -2.72
N ILE A 93 2.16 6.74 -2.91
CA ILE A 93 2.00 6.12 -4.24
C ILE A 93 0.81 6.76 -4.94
N ILE A 94 -0.36 6.76 -4.28
CA ILE A 94 -1.61 7.29 -4.83
C ILE A 94 -1.47 8.74 -5.28
N GLU A 95 -0.94 9.62 -4.43
CA GLU A 95 -0.79 11.04 -4.80
C GLU A 95 0.22 11.25 -5.93
N SER A 96 1.22 10.36 -6.05
CA SER A 96 2.23 10.46 -7.11
C SER A 96 1.76 9.91 -8.46
N GLN A 97 0.99 8.82 -8.46
CA GLN A 97 0.56 8.12 -9.68
C GLN A 97 -0.78 8.65 -10.21
N LEU A 98 -1.72 8.99 -9.33
CA LEU A 98 -2.94 9.68 -9.74
C LEU A 98 -2.63 11.17 -9.88
N GLY A 99 -2.15 11.56 -11.06
CA GLY A 99 -1.97 12.97 -11.40
C GLY A 99 -3.21 13.81 -11.09
N GLU A 100 -3.07 15.12 -10.97
CA GLU A 100 -4.07 16.02 -10.38
C GLU A 100 -5.51 15.89 -10.91
N ARG A 101 -5.69 15.40 -12.15
CA ARG A 101 -7.01 15.19 -12.77
C ARG A 101 -7.82 14.04 -12.14
N ARG A 102 -7.16 13.02 -11.59
CA ARG A 102 -7.82 11.84 -11.02
C ARG A 102 -8.00 11.90 -9.51
N GLY A 103 -7.28 12.80 -8.84
CA GLY A 103 -7.42 13.07 -7.41
C GLY A 103 -8.57 14.02 -7.04
N THR A 104 -9.23 14.64 -8.01
CA THR A 104 -10.34 15.58 -7.79
C THR A 104 -11.70 15.03 -8.24
N ILE A 105 -12.79 15.45 -7.58
CA ILE A 105 -14.16 15.05 -7.92
C ILE A 105 -14.60 15.65 -9.26
N ILE A 106 -14.33 16.96 -9.45
CA ILE A 106 -14.52 17.65 -10.72
C ILE A 106 -13.23 18.39 -11.14
N PRO A 107 -13.03 18.68 -12.44
CA PRO A 107 -11.86 19.41 -12.91
C PRO A 107 -11.67 20.75 -12.17
N LYS A 108 -10.42 21.08 -11.78
CA LYS A 108 -10.10 22.32 -11.07
C LYS A 108 -10.64 23.58 -11.75
N GLN A 109 -10.65 23.60 -13.09
CA GLN A 109 -11.19 24.71 -13.89
C GLN A 109 -12.70 24.91 -13.68
N THR A 110 -13.45 23.81 -13.50
CA THR A 110 -14.88 23.84 -13.21
C THR A 110 -15.15 24.15 -11.74
N PHE A 111 -14.28 23.71 -10.83
CA PHE A 111 -14.42 23.98 -9.40
C PHE A 111 -14.06 25.42 -9.01
N ALA A 112 -13.10 26.05 -9.71
CA ALA A 112 -12.60 27.37 -9.34
C ALA A 112 -13.70 28.47 -9.29
N PRO A 113 -14.64 28.57 -10.25
CA PRO A 113 -15.76 29.50 -10.16
C PRO A 113 -16.68 29.22 -8.96
N LEU A 114 -16.98 27.94 -8.69
CA LEU A 114 -17.81 27.53 -7.55
C LEU A 114 -17.16 27.92 -6.23
N ARG A 115 -15.86 27.61 -6.08
CA ARG A 115 -15.07 28.01 -4.92
C ARG A 115 -15.08 29.53 -4.72
N SER A 116 -14.86 30.29 -5.79
CA SER A 116 -14.87 31.76 -5.69
C SER A 116 -16.22 32.31 -5.25
N ALA A 117 -17.33 31.71 -5.68
CA ALA A 117 -18.66 32.13 -5.25
C ALA A 117 -18.88 31.85 -3.75
N ILE A 118 -18.42 30.69 -3.25
CA ILE A 118 -18.52 30.36 -1.83
C ILE A 118 -17.60 31.26 -1.00
N ASP A 119 -16.38 31.53 -1.47
CA ASP A 119 -15.43 32.43 -0.79
C ASP A 119 -16.02 33.84 -0.64
N GLN A 120 -16.73 34.35 -1.66
CA GLN A 120 -17.44 35.64 -1.59
C GLN A 120 -18.59 35.62 -0.56
N VAL A 121 -19.35 34.53 -0.48
CA VAL A 121 -20.40 34.38 0.54
C VAL A 121 -19.81 34.39 1.95
N ILE A 122 -18.67 33.74 2.15
CA ILE A 122 -17.95 33.77 3.43
C ILE A 122 -17.45 35.17 3.75
N ASP A 123 -16.89 35.87 2.76
CA ASP A 123 -16.37 37.24 2.94
C ASP A 123 -17.46 38.25 3.29
N GLY A 124 -18.69 38.03 2.82
CA GLY A 124 -19.85 38.87 3.12
C GLY A 124 -20.67 38.44 4.33
N ALA A 125 -20.28 37.39 5.05
CA ALA A 125 -21.06 36.89 6.19
C ALA A 125 -20.78 37.70 7.47
N ASP A 126 -21.82 38.34 7.98
CA ASP A 126 -21.76 39.04 9.27
C ASP A 126 -21.62 38.05 10.43
N GLY A 127 -20.74 38.38 11.39
CA GLY A 127 -20.57 37.63 12.64
C GLY A 127 -19.52 36.51 12.62
N LEU A 128 -18.81 36.29 11.51
CA LEU A 128 -17.65 35.37 11.49
C LEU A 128 -16.35 36.09 11.90
N SER A 129 -15.54 35.43 12.74
CA SER A 129 -14.19 35.90 13.01
C SER A 129 -13.27 35.64 11.82
N LYS A 130 -12.17 36.41 11.71
CA LYS A 130 -11.17 36.21 10.65
C LYS A 130 -10.57 34.79 10.68
N GLU A 131 -10.37 34.20 11.86
CA GLU A 131 -9.91 32.81 11.97
C GLU A 131 -10.96 31.81 11.45
N ALA A 132 -12.23 32.00 11.81
CA ALA A 132 -13.30 31.13 11.32
C ALA A 132 -13.43 31.18 9.80
N MET A 133 -13.33 32.36 9.20
CA MET A 133 -13.30 32.54 7.74
C MET A 133 -12.13 31.81 7.10
N ALA A 134 -10.92 31.94 7.67
CA ALA A 134 -9.73 31.26 7.16
C ALA A 134 -9.86 29.72 7.22
N ILE A 135 -10.40 29.18 8.31
CA ILE A 135 -10.64 27.74 8.48
C ILE A 135 -11.66 27.24 7.45
N LEU A 136 -12.77 27.96 7.26
CA LEU A 136 -13.82 27.58 6.31
C LEU A 136 -13.28 27.58 4.87
N LYS A 137 -12.58 28.64 4.46
CA LYS A 137 -11.94 28.73 3.14
C LYS A 137 -10.93 27.60 2.92
N GLY A 138 -10.15 27.24 3.94
CA GLY A 138 -9.25 26.09 3.92
C GLY A 138 -10.00 24.77 3.69
N ARG A 139 -11.12 24.54 4.38
CA ARG A 139 -11.95 23.33 4.20
C ARG A 139 -12.57 23.26 2.81
N ILE A 140 -13.04 24.38 2.28
CA ILE A 140 -13.62 24.44 0.91
C ILE A 140 -12.56 24.15 -0.14
N ALA A 141 -11.32 24.59 0.05
CA ALA A 141 -10.24 24.24 -0.86
C ALA A 141 -10.04 22.72 -1.00
N GLY A 142 -10.26 21.98 0.09
CA GLY A 142 -10.14 20.52 0.14
C GLY A 142 -11.39 19.74 -0.28
N ILE A 143 -12.56 20.38 -0.43
CA ILE A 143 -13.83 19.66 -0.68
C ILE A 143 -13.87 18.98 -2.05
N ASN A 144 -13.10 19.49 -3.02
CA ASN A 144 -13.03 18.91 -4.36
C ASN A 144 -12.03 17.74 -4.46
N SER A 145 -11.36 17.38 -3.35
CA SER A 145 -10.49 16.20 -3.32
C SER A 145 -11.33 14.94 -3.18
N LYS A 146 -11.01 13.90 -3.96
CA LYS A 146 -11.56 12.57 -3.72
C LYS A 146 -11.13 12.06 -2.36
N SER A 147 -12.01 11.28 -1.73
CA SER A 147 -11.67 10.53 -0.53
C SER A 147 -10.59 9.49 -0.83
N PHE A 148 -9.88 9.03 0.20
CA PHE A 148 -8.80 8.05 0.03
C PHE A 148 -9.29 6.75 -0.63
N GLY A 149 -10.48 6.27 -0.28
CA GLY A 149 -11.09 5.10 -0.92
C GLY A 149 -11.35 5.29 -2.41
N GLU A 150 -11.94 6.43 -2.80
CA GLU A 150 -12.16 6.76 -4.22
C GLU A 150 -10.85 6.95 -4.99
N LYS A 151 -9.77 7.34 -4.32
CA LYS A 151 -8.44 7.37 -4.93
C LYS A 151 -7.90 5.96 -5.15
N ILE A 152 -8.05 5.04 -4.19
CA ILE A 152 -7.71 3.62 -4.41
C ILE A 152 -8.48 3.07 -5.62
N ASP A 153 -9.78 3.35 -5.71
CA ASP A 153 -10.61 2.91 -6.84
C ASP A 153 -10.11 3.44 -8.17
N ALA A 154 -9.78 4.74 -8.23
CA ALA A 154 -9.22 5.36 -9.43
C ALA A 154 -7.85 4.79 -9.81
N LEU A 155 -7.09 4.30 -8.84
CA LEU A 155 -5.79 3.67 -9.06
C LEU A 155 -5.95 2.25 -9.62
N PHE A 156 -6.94 1.49 -9.14
CA PHE A 156 -7.30 0.21 -9.76
C PHE A 156 -7.71 0.36 -11.22
N ASP A 157 -8.48 1.41 -11.56
CA ASP A 157 -8.83 1.70 -12.94
C ASP A 157 -7.61 2.08 -13.79
N GLU A 158 -6.65 2.84 -13.23
CA GLU A 158 -5.46 3.25 -13.97
C GLU A 158 -4.55 2.07 -14.31
N TYR A 159 -4.36 1.15 -13.36
CA TYR A 159 -3.46 0.03 -13.53
C TYR A 159 -4.15 -1.25 -14.03
N GLY A 160 -5.48 -1.25 -14.19
CA GLY A 160 -6.24 -2.44 -14.59
C GLY A 160 -6.15 -3.57 -13.57
N ILE A 161 -5.99 -3.24 -12.28
CA ILE A 161 -5.82 -4.23 -11.21
C ILE A 161 -7.18 -4.78 -10.79
N SER A 162 -7.25 -6.11 -10.60
CA SER A 162 -8.43 -6.79 -10.08
C SER A 162 -8.81 -6.34 -8.67
N ARG A 163 -10.11 -6.14 -8.46
CA ARG A 163 -10.71 -5.73 -7.18
C ARG A 163 -11.19 -6.90 -6.31
N ALA A 164 -10.94 -8.15 -6.73
CA ALA A 164 -11.50 -9.33 -6.07
C ALA A 164 -11.25 -9.38 -4.55
N ASP A 165 -10.08 -8.92 -4.10
CA ASP A 165 -9.72 -8.89 -2.67
C ASP A 165 -9.95 -7.51 -2.00
N PHE A 166 -10.43 -6.52 -2.75
CA PHE A 166 -10.51 -5.12 -2.33
C PHE A 166 -11.90 -4.54 -2.63
N ASP A 167 -12.93 -5.19 -2.09
CA ASP A 167 -14.29 -4.65 -2.17
C ASP A 167 -14.42 -3.33 -1.38
N GLY A 168 -15.47 -2.57 -1.67
CA GLY A 168 -15.72 -1.28 -1.02
C GLY A 168 -15.70 -1.36 0.52
N PRO A 169 -16.39 -2.34 1.15
CA PRO A 169 -16.32 -2.56 2.60
C PRO A 169 -14.90 -2.78 3.13
N THR A 170 -14.08 -3.57 2.43
CA THR A 170 -12.68 -3.84 2.81
C THR A 170 -11.85 -2.56 2.80
N ILE A 171 -11.94 -1.75 1.73
CA ILE A 171 -11.24 -0.47 1.63
C ILE A 171 -11.68 0.48 2.75
N VAL A 172 -13.00 0.62 2.96
CA VAL A 172 -13.55 1.44 4.05
C VAL A 172 -13.02 0.98 5.42
N GLY A 173 -12.91 -0.34 5.62
CA GLY A 173 -12.33 -0.93 6.82
C GLY A 173 -10.87 -0.52 7.04
N LEU A 174 -10.04 -0.56 6.00
CA LEU A 174 -8.63 -0.12 6.06
C LEU A 174 -8.52 1.37 6.41
N VAL A 175 -9.31 2.22 5.75
CA VAL A 175 -9.31 3.68 6.02
C VAL A 175 -9.75 3.97 7.45
N ARG A 176 -10.80 3.30 7.92
CA ARG A 176 -11.30 3.47 9.29
C ARG A 176 -10.24 3.06 10.31
N LEU A 177 -9.62 1.88 10.14
CA LEU A 177 -8.58 1.40 11.04
C LEU A 177 -7.39 2.36 11.10
N ARG A 178 -6.94 2.88 9.94
CA ARG A 178 -5.87 3.89 9.87
C ARG A 178 -6.22 5.15 10.66
N ASN A 179 -7.43 5.67 10.50
CA ASN A 179 -7.86 6.85 11.24
C ASN A 179 -7.97 6.57 12.75
N GLU A 180 -8.45 5.40 13.15
CA GLU A 180 -8.54 5.01 14.55
C GLU A 180 -7.15 4.90 15.19
N ILE A 181 -6.19 4.24 14.53
CA ILE A 181 -4.81 4.14 15.02
C ILE A 181 -4.16 5.54 15.12
N VAL A 182 -4.34 6.40 14.11
CA VAL A 182 -3.79 7.77 14.12
C VAL A 182 -4.37 8.60 15.28
N HIS A 183 -5.66 8.49 15.55
CA HIS A 183 -6.32 9.33 16.55
C HIS A 183 -6.25 8.78 17.97
N ARG A 184 -6.19 7.46 18.15
CA ARG A 184 -6.23 6.81 19.47
C ARG A 184 -4.90 6.19 19.88
N GLY A 185 -4.00 5.96 18.93
CA GLY A 185 -2.72 5.29 19.17
C GLY A 185 -2.85 3.81 19.52
N THR A 186 -4.04 3.22 19.38
CA THR A 186 -4.33 1.83 19.75
C THR A 186 -5.19 1.14 18.69
N ILE A 187 -5.04 -0.18 18.61
CA ILE A 187 -5.88 -1.04 17.78
C ILE A 187 -7.28 -1.12 18.42
N PRO A 188 -8.36 -0.97 17.65
CA PRO A 188 -9.72 -1.13 18.17
C PRO A 188 -10.00 -2.59 18.56
N GLY A 189 -10.14 -2.83 19.87
CA GLY A 189 -10.41 -4.16 20.43
C GLY A 189 -9.21 -5.11 20.38
N ASP A 190 -9.40 -6.35 20.81
CA ASP A 190 -8.35 -7.39 20.87
C ASP A 190 -8.13 -8.10 19.50
N SER A 191 -8.47 -7.45 18.39
CA SER A 191 -8.41 -8.06 17.06
C SER A 191 -7.02 -7.94 16.44
N SER A 192 -6.59 -8.99 15.73
CA SER A 192 -5.34 -8.94 14.95
C SER A 192 -5.51 -8.02 13.74
N ILE A 193 -4.55 -7.10 13.56
CA ILE A 193 -4.42 -6.15 12.44
C ILE A 193 -3.67 -6.77 11.26
N TRP A 194 -3.15 -7.99 11.46
CA TRP A 194 -2.33 -8.69 10.48
C TRP A 194 -3.00 -8.87 9.11
N PRO A 195 -4.31 -9.23 9.01
CA PRO A 195 -4.98 -9.29 7.72
C PRO A 195 -4.96 -7.95 6.96
N GLN A 196 -5.09 -6.83 7.68
CA GLN A 196 -5.06 -5.49 7.09
C GLN A 196 -3.66 -5.09 6.63
N ILE A 197 -2.61 -5.50 7.34
CA ILE A 197 -1.21 -5.35 6.88
C ILE A 197 -1.00 -6.11 5.56
N ILE A 198 -1.46 -7.36 5.49
CA ILE A 198 -1.36 -8.18 4.28
C ILE A 198 -2.09 -7.52 3.11
N LEU A 199 -3.31 -7.02 3.32
CA LEU A 199 -4.09 -6.35 2.28
C LEU A 199 -3.38 -5.11 1.74
N VAL A 200 -2.85 -4.24 2.60
CA VAL A 200 -2.13 -3.04 2.17
C VAL A 200 -0.86 -3.41 1.40
N ARG A 201 -0.12 -4.42 1.87
CA ARG A 201 1.07 -4.92 1.17
C ARG A 201 0.74 -5.52 -0.19
N GLU A 202 -0.31 -6.31 -0.27
CA GLU A 202 -0.79 -6.90 -1.52
C GLU A 202 -1.18 -5.80 -2.51
N LEU A 203 -1.89 -4.77 -2.05
CA LEU A 203 -2.29 -3.64 -2.86
C LEU A 203 -1.06 -2.95 -3.47
N ILE A 204 -0.08 -2.55 -2.64
CA ILE A 204 1.17 -1.95 -3.12
C ILE A 204 1.91 -2.89 -4.08
N THR A 205 1.94 -4.19 -3.77
CA THR A 205 2.58 -5.20 -4.64
C THR A 205 1.96 -5.20 -6.03
N ARG A 206 0.63 -5.28 -6.14
CA ARG A 206 -0.06 -5.25 -7.44
C ARG A 206 0.18 -3.96 -8.22
N ILE A 207 0.30 -2.82 -7.53
CA ILE A 207 0.66 -1.54 -8.15
C ILE A 207 2.07 -1.62 -8.75
N LEU A 208 3.04 -2.13 -7.99
CA LEU A 208 4.41 -2.29 -8.46
C LEU A 208 4.50 -3.28 -9.64
N LEU A 209 3.81 -4.42 -9.56
CA LEU A 209 3.76 -5.39 -10.66
C LEU A 209 3.17 -4.78 -11.93
N SER A 210 2.12 -3.97 -11.80
CA SER A 210 1.53 -3.24 -12.93
C SER A 210 2.49 -2.20 -13.51
N GLU A 211 3.16 -1.42 -12.66
CA GLU A 211 4.08 -0.36 -13.08
C GLU A 211 5.27 -0.91 -13.89
N ILE A 212 5.80 -2.06 -13.48
CA ILE A 212 6.92 -2.72 -14.17
C ILE A 212 6.45 -3.61 -15.33
N GLY A 213 5.14 -3.72 -15.59
CA GLY A 213 4.60 -4.59 -16.62
C GLY A 213 4.88 -6.07 -16.40
N PHE A 214 4.93 -6.50 -15.13
CA PHE A 214 5.19 -7.90 -14.80
C PHE A 214 4.06 -8.81 -15.31
N VAL A 215 4.44 -9.96 -15.86
CA VAL A 215 3.53 -11.03 -16.24
C VAL A 215 4.10 -12.35 -15.74
N GLY A 216 3.35 -13.07 -14.90
CA GLY A 216 3.82 -14.33 -14.32
C GLY A 216 3.11 -14.69 -13.03
N HIS A 217 3.78 -15.44 -12.17
CA HIS A 217 3.26 -15.82 -10.85
C HIS A 217 4.11 -15.21 -9.73
N TYR A 218 3.45 -14.80 -8.65
CA TYR A 218 4.06 -14.26 -7.43
C TYR A 218 3.44 -14.93 -6.19
N ASP A 219 4.13 -14.85 -5.06
CA ASP A 219 3.65 -15.30 -3.76
C ASP A 219 2.63 -14.28 -3.21
N CYS A 220 1.37 -14.69 -3.07
CA CYS A 220 0.32 -13.95 -2.40
C CYS A 220 0.07 -14.52 -1.00
N TYR A 221 -0.32 -13.67 -0.06
CA TYR A 221 -0.53 -14.03 1.35
C TYR A 221 -1.95 -13.76 1.86
N ILE A 222 -2.86 -13.32 0.98
CA ILE A 222 -4.27 -13.16 1.33
C ILE A 222 -4.87 -14.54 1.61
N SER A 223 -5.51 -14.68 2.79
CA SER A 223 -6.11 -15.91 3.32
C SER A 223 -5.12 -17.03 3.66
N GLU A 224 -4.02 -17.16 2.93
CA GLU A 224 -2.86 -18.02 3.17
C GLU A 224 -1.79 -17.78 2.10
N ARG A 225 -0.59 -18.34 2.28
CA ARG A 225 0.45 -18.29 1.25
C ARG A 225 0.07 -19.18 0.06
N HIS A 226 -0.06 -18.59 -1.12
CA HIS A 226 -0.28 -19.31 -2.37
C HIS A 226 0.32 -18.56 -3.56
N MET A 227 0.60 -19.28 -4.66
CA MET A 227 1.04 -18.65 -5.90
C MET A 227 -0.18 -18.04 -6.61
N ARG A 228 -0.05 -16.78 -7.03
CA ARG A 228 -1.09 -16.04 -7.76
C ARG A 228 -0.53 -15.54 -9.09
N ALA A 229 -1.34 -15.64 -10.16
CA ALA A 229 -0.98 -15.13 -11.47
C ALA A 229 -1.22 -13.62 -11.55
N PHE A 230 -0.37 -12.91 -12.32
CA PHE A 230 -0.48 -11.48 -12.58
C PHE A 230 -0.24 -11.17 -14.07
N PRO A 231 -1.04 -10.29 -14.70
CA PRO A 231 -2.31 -9.78 -14.19
C PRO A 231 -3.31 -10.93 -14.00
N GLU A 232 -4.23 -10.78 -13.06
CA GLU A 232 -5.32 -11.75 -12.93
C GLU A 232 -6.13 -11.76 -14.22
N CYS A 233 -6.14 -12.90 -14.92
CA CYS A 233 -7.07 -13.10 -16.02
C CYS A 233 -8.47 -13.18 -15.42
N VAL A 234 -9.16 -12.04 -15.33
CA VAL A 234 -10.60 -12.03 -15.02
C VAL A 234 -11.29 -12.62 -16.25
N PRO A 235 -12.10 -13.69 -16.14
CA PRO A 235 -13.03 -14.02 -17.21
C PRO A 235 -13.91 -12.77 -17.40
N ILE A 236 -13.98 -12.25 -18.63
CA ILE A 236 -14.95 -11.20 -18.94
C ILE A 236 -16.31 -11.82 -18.63
N SER A 237 -16.96 -11.35 -17.57
CA SER A 237 -18.33 -11.72 -17.26
C SER A 237 -19.20 -11.25 -18.43
N ASP A 238 -19.80 -12.19 -19.14
CA ASP A 238 -20.89 -11.91 -20.10
C ASP A 238 -22.11 -11.29 -19.40
#